data_AF-A0A0T8TMS9-F1
#
_entry.id   AF-A0A0T8TMS9-F1
#
_cell.length_a   1.000
_cell.length_b   1.000
_cell.length_c   1.000
_cell.angle_alpha   90.00
_cell.angle_beta   90.00
_cell.angle_gamma   90.00
#
_symmetry.space_group_name_H-M   'P 1'
#
loop_
_entity.id
_entity.type
_entity.pdbx_description
1 polymer ?
#
loop_
_entity_poly.entity_id
_entity_poly.type
_entity_poly.pdbx_seq_one_letter_code
_entity_poly.pdbx_strand_id
1 'polypeptide(L)'
;MKVIKSYNTLNDYYRKLFGEKTFKVPIDAGFDCPNRDGTVAHGGCTFCTVSGSGDAIVAPDAPIREQFYKEIDFIHRKWPDVQKYLVYFQNFTNTHEKVEVIRERYEQAINEPGVVGINIGTRPDCLPDETIEYLAELSECMHVTVELGLQTTYEATSDLINRAHSYEL
;
A
#
# COMPACT_ATOMS: atom_id res chain seq x y z
N MET A 1 -28.06 16.59 16.81
CA MET A 1 -27.81 17.04 15.42
C MET A 1 -26.47 16.47 14.98
N LYS A 2 -26.41 15.76 13.84
CA LYS A 2 -25.13 15.25 13.31
C LYS A 2 -24.38 16.45 12.72
N VAL A 3 -23.22 16.79 13.27
CA VAL A 3 -22.38 17.88 12.77
C VAL A 3 -22.05 17.59 11.30
N ILE A 4 -22.39 18.52 10.40
CA ILE A 4 -22.02 18.44 8.99
C ILE A 4 -20.51 18.70 8.91
N LYS A 5 -19.75 17.69 8.50
CA LYS A 5 -18.32 17.82 8.26
C LYS A 5 -18.11 18.33 6.83
N SER A 6 -17.17 19.26 6.65
CA SER A 6 -16.73 19.73 5.34
C SER A 6 -15.77 18.77 4.62
N TYR A 7 -15.52 17.60 5.21
CA TYR A 7 -14.59 16.59 4.71
C TYR A 7 -15.19 15.19 4.86
N ASN A 8 -14.79 14.28 3.98
CA ASN A 8 -15.12 12.86 4.09
C ASN A 8 -13.97 12.16 4.83
N THR A 9 -14.30 11.47 5.92
CA THR A 9 -13.30 10.58 6.53
C THR A 9 -13.15 9.33 5.67
N LEU A 10 -11.95 8.75 5.64
CA LEU A 10 -11.71 7.51 4.91
C LEU A 10 -12.64 6.37 5.39
N ASN A 11 -12.92 6.30 6.69
CA ASN A 11 -13.89 5.35 7.25
C ASN A 11 -15.32 5.59 6.76
N ASP A 12 -15.76 6.84 6.66
CA ASP A 12 -17.10 7.16 6.11
C ASP A 12 -17.19 6.82 4.62
N TYR A 13 -16.12 7.10 3.86
CA TYR A 13 -16.01 6.73 2.45
C TYR A 13 -16.14 5.21 2.25
N TYR A 14 -15.34 4.41 2.94
CA TYR A 14 -15.40 2.94 2.82
C TYR A 14 -16.70 2.34 3.34
N ARG A 15 -17.31 2.91 4.39
CA ARG A 15 -18.64 2.49 4.85
C ARG A 15 -19.72 2.74 3.80
N LYS A 16 -19.64 3.86 3.08
CA LYS A 16 -20.56 4.16 1.97
C LYS A 16 -20.36 3.19 0.81
N LEU A 17 -19.11 2.85 0.50
CA LEU A 17 -18.76 1.96 -0.60
C LEU A 17 -19.11 0.50 -0.34
N PHE A 18 -18.76 -0.03 0.85
CA PHE A 18 -18.86 -1.45 1.17
C PHE A 18 -20.04 -1.81 2.08
N GLY A 19 -20.80 -0.83 2.57
CA GLY A 19 -21.98 -1.01 3.43
C GLY A 19 -21.68 -1.29 4.91
N GLU A 20 -20.42 -1.53 5.26
CA GLU A 20 -20.00 -1.86 6.63
C GLU A 20 -18.60 -1.30 6.93
N LYS A 21 -18.13 -1.49 8.17
CA LYS A 21 -16.77 -1.09 8.53
C LYS A 21 -15.77 -2.03 7.86
N THR A 22 -14.71 -1.46 7.30
CA THR A 22 -13.53 -2.19 6.85
C THR A 22 -12.31 -1.77 7.68
N PHE A 23 -11.22 -2.53 7.56
CA PHE A 23 -9.90 -2.08 7.98
C PHE A 23 -8.83 -2.50 6.97
N LYS A 24 -7.71 -1.75 6.96
CA LYS A 24 -6.53 -2.07 6.17
C LYS A 24 -5.72 -3.16 6.88
N VAL A 25 -5.21 -4.11 6.11
CA VAL A 25 -4.34 -5.21 6.56
C VAL A 25 -2.94 -4.95 5.99
N PRO A 26 -2.02 -4.35 6.77
CA PRO A 26 -0.66 -4.06 6.33
C PRO A 26 0.09 -5.36 6.02
N ILE A 27 0.75 -5.45 4.86
CA ILE A 27 1.55 -6.61 4.47
C ILE A 27 2.87 -6.13 3.88
N ASP A 28 3.96 -6.78 4.31
CA ASP A 28 5.26 -6.69 3.64
C ASP A 28 5.33 -7.78 2.57
N ALA A 29 5.31 -7.37 1.31
CA ALA A 29 5.42 -8.30 0.18
C ALA A 29 6.87 -8.56 -0.26
N GLY A 30 7.86 -8.11 0.51
CA GLY A 30 9.28 -8.33 0.25
C GLY A 30 9.81 -7.55 -0.97
N PHE A 31 9.17 -6.43 -1.31
CA PHE A 31 9.70 -5.52 -2.33
C PHE A 31 10.75 -4.60 -1.72
N ASP A 32 11.64 -4.06 -2.56
CA ASP A 32 12.58 -3.01 -2.17
C ASP A 32 12.15 -1.65 -2.76
N CYS A 33 12.96 -0.63 -2.51
CA CYS A 33 12.81 0.70 -3.07
C CYS A 33 14.00 0.99 -4.00
N PRO A 34 13.77 1.55 -5.20
CA PRO A 34 14.85 1.89 -6.13
C PRO A 34 15.84 2.94 -5.59
N ASN A 35 15.45 3.68 -4.54
CA ASN A 35 16.32 4.62 -3.83
C ASN A 35 17.22 3.93 -2.78
N ARG A 36 16.94 2.67 -2.46
CA ARG A 36 17.66 1.89 -1.45
C ARG A 36 18.54 0.84 -2.11
N ASP A 37 18.01 0.11 -3.08
CA ASP A 37 18.71 -0.97 -3.78
C ASP A 37 19.81 -0.49 -4.74
N GLY A 38 19.83 0.81 -5.07
CA GLY A 38 20.81 1.41 -5.99
C GLY A 38 20.33 1.60 -7.43
N THR A 39 19.09 1.25 -7.76
CA THR A 39 18.56 1.36 -9.14
C THR A 39 18.44 2.82 -9.59
N VAL A 40 17.98 3.71 -8.71
CA VAL A 40 17.80 5.15 -8.99
C VAL A 40 18.70 6.02 -8.11
N ALA A 41 18.90 5.64 -6.85
CA ALA A 41 19.79 6.31 -5.91
C ALA A 41 20.16 5.35 -4.76
N HIS A 42 20.94 5.84 -3.79
CA HIS A 42 21.39 5.05 -2.64
C HIS A 42 20.95 5.68 -1.31
N GLY A 43 20.81 4.82 -0.29
CA GLY A 43 20.58 5.24 1.11
C GLY A 43 19.12 5.46 1.49
N GLY A 44 18.19 5.52 0.52
CA GLY A 44 16.77 5.76 0.77
C GLY A 44 16.44 7.21 1.14
N CYS A 45 15.14 7.51 1.26
CA CYS A 45 14.70 8.83 1.68
C CYS A 45 15.14 9.10 3.13
N THR A 46 15.56 10.32 3.44
CA THR A 46 16.17 10.64 4.75
C THR A 46 15.26 10.45 5.96
N PHE A 47 13.94 10.43 5.74
CA PHE A 47 12.91 10.21 6.77
C PHE A 47 12.42 8.76 6.84
N CYS A 48 12.82 7.91 5.89
CA CYS A 48 12.32 6.55 5.81
C CYS A 48 13.01 5.66 6.85
N THR A 49 12.22 4.86 7.56
CA THR A 49 12.76 3.83 8.46
C THR A 49 13.38 2.70 7.66
N VAL A 50 14.19 1.87 8.33
CA VAL A 50 14.83 0.69 7.72
C VAL A 50 13.82 -0.31 7.18
N SER A 51 12.59 -0.32 7.71
CA SER A 51 11.48 -1.15 7.27
C SER A 51 10.65 -0.55 6.13
N GLY A 52 11.05 0.61 5.58
CA GLY A 52 10.30 1.24 4.51
C GLY A 52 8.98 1.87 4.97
N SER A 53 8.85 2.25 6.26
CA SER A 53 7.58 2.58 6.94
C SER A 53 6.70 1.36 7.26
N GLY A 54 7.26 0.15 7.27
CA GLY A 54 6.62 -1.10 7.67
C GLY A 54 6.73 -1.41 9.18
N ASP A 55 7.11 -0.44 10.02
CA ASP A 55 7.43 -0.68 11.44
C ASP A 55 6.27 -1.21 12.28
N ALA A 56 5.03 -1.07 11.79
CA ALA A 56 3.82 -1.52 12.46
C ALA A 56 3.30 -2.88 11.97
N ILE A 57 3.97 -3.50 10.98
CA ILE A 57 3.60 -4.83 10.48
C ILE A 57 3.92 -5.85 11.57
N VAL A 58 2.96 -6.71 11.90
CA VAL A 58 3.00 -7.63 13.04
C VAL A 58 4.06 -8.71 12.86
N ALA A 59 4.24 -9.22 11.64
CA ALA A 59 5.15 -10.32 11.35
C ALA A 59 5.79 -10.20 9.95
N PRO A 60 6.56 -9.14 9.67
CA PRO A 60 7.05 -8.82 8.31
C PRO A 60 7.93 -9.91 7.68
N ASP A 61 8.59 -10.73 8.49
CA ASP A 61 9.44 -11.84 8.02
C ASP A 61 8.66 -13.13 7.73
N ALA A 62 7.35 -13.18 8.01
CA ALA A 62 6.52 -14.35 7.75
C ALA A 62 6.06 -14.40 6.28
N PRO A 63 5.68 -15.57 5.75
CA PRO A 63 5.03 -15.66 4.44
C PRO A 63 3.80 -14.73 4.36
N ILE A 64 3.55 -14.12 3.20
CA ILE A 64 2.47 -13.13 2.98
C ILE A 64 1.12 -13.58 3.56
N ARG A 65 0.76 -14.84 3.29
CA ARG A 65 -0.48 -15.42 3.81
C ARG A 65 -0.52 -15.46 5.34
N GLU A 66 0.59 -15.80 5.99
CA GLU A 66 0.66 -15.79 7.46
C GLU A 66 0.61 -14.36 8.02
N GLN A 67 1.22 -13.39 7.35
CA GLN A 67 1.12 -11.98 7.74
C GLN A 67 -0.34 -11.55 7.77
N PHE A 68 -1.08 -11.84 6.70
CA PHE A 68 -2.50 -11.50 6.58
C PHE A 68 -3.33 -11.98 7.78
N TYR A 69 -3.20 -13.26 8.16
CA TYR A 69 -3.96 -13.81 9.29
C TYR A 69 -3.50 -13.25 10.65
N LYS A 70 -2.19 -13.05 10.85
CA LYS A 70 -1.66 -12.45 12.10
C LYS A 70 -2.13 -10.99 12.28
N GLU A 71 -2.20 -10.23 11.19
CA GLU A 71 -2.70 -8.86 11.16
C GLU A 71 -4.20 -8.80 11.45
N ILE A 72 -4.98 -9.66 10.79
CA ILE A 72 -6.41 -9.82 11.05
C ILE A 72 -6.64 -10.14 12.53
N ASP A 73 -5.98 -11.16 13.07
CA ASP A 73 -6.12 -11.57 14.47
C ASP A 73 -5.77 -10.43 15.44
N PHE A 74 -4.73 -9.64 15.11
CA PHE A 74 -4.35 -8.49 15.92
C PHE A 74 -5.41 -7.38 15.88
N ILE A 75 -5.88 -7.01 14.70
CA ILE A 75 -6.85 -5.92 14.51
C ILE A 75 -8.24 -6.30 15.03
N HIS A 76 -8.64 -7.57 14.92
CA HIS A 76 -9.91 -8.09 15.45
C HIS A 76 -10.03 -7.98 16.97
N ARG A 77 -8.92 -7.87 17.72
CA ARG A 77 -8.96 -7.54 19.16
C ARG A 77 -9.68 -6.21 19.43
N LYS A 78 -9.64 -5.28 18.46
CA LYS A 78 -10.31 -3.98 18.52
C LYS A 78 -11.66 -3.98 17.79
N TRP A 79 -11.78 -4.71 16.69
CA TRP A 79 -12.98 -4.72 15.83
C TRP A 79 -13.41 -6.15 15.46
N PRO A 80 -13.95 -6.93 16.41
CA PRO A 80 -14.21 -8.37 16.25
C PRO A 80 -15.29 -8.71 15.20
N ASP A 81 -16.18 -7.78 14.89
CA ASP A 81 -17.31 -8.04 13.99
C ASP A 81 -17.01 -7.67 12.51
N VAL A 82 -15.85 -7.10 12.20
CA VAL A 82 -15.53 -6.64 10.84
C VAL A 82 -15.21 -7.83 9.93
N GLN A 83 -15.94 -7.98 8.82
CA GLN A 83 -15.77 -9.11 7.89
C GLN A 83 -15.09 -8.72 6.56
N LYS A 84 -14.81 -7.43 6.36
CA LYS A 84 -14.27 -6.89 5.10
C LYS A 84 -12.93 -6.21 5.29
N TYR A 85 -11.97 -6.57 4.44
CA TYR A 85 -10.57 -6.19 4.56
C TYR A 85 -10.07 -5.49 3.29
N LEU A 86 -9.14 -4.57 3.47
CA LEU A 86 -8.37 -3.97 2.38
C LEU A 86 -6.91 -4.37 2.58
N VAL A 87 -6.35 -5.20 1.70
CA VAL A 87 -4.93 -5.54 1.76
C VAL A 87 -4.13 -4.27 1.49
N TYR A 88 -3.12 -3.97 2.31
CA TYR A 88 -2.35 -2.75 2.19
C TYR A 88 -0.86 -3.03 2.11
N PHE A 89 -0.35 -2.95 0.88
CA PHE A 89 1.08 -2.99 0.59
C PHE A 89 1.64 -1.57 0.75
N GLN A 90 2.14 -1.26 1.94
CA GLN A 90 2.52 0.10 2.33
C GLN A 90 3.99 0.39 2.11
N ASN A 91 4.85 -0.52 2.57
CA ASN A 91 6.26 -0.23 2.73
C ASN A 91 7.00 -0.38 1.40
N PHE A 92 8.11 0.35 1.26
CA PHE A 92 8.93 0.34 0.04
C PHE A 92 8.17 0.78 -1.22
N THR A 93 8.50 0.18 -2.37
CA THR A 93 7.90 0.48 -3.68
C THR A 93 7.24 -0.79 -4.20
N ASN A 94 5.94 -0.94 -3.94
CA ASN A 94 5.23 -2.21 -4.16
C ASN A 94 4.98 -2.56 -5.64
N THR A 95 5.50 -1.75 -6.55
CA THR A 95 5.49 -1.99 -8.00
C THR A 95 6.90 -2.00 -8.60
N HIS A 96 7.94 -2.08 -7.77
CA HIS A 96 9.35 -2.15 -8.17
C HIS A 96 9.82 -3.59 -8.37
N GLU A 97 9.18 -4.29 -9.30
CA GLU A 97 9.51 -5.65 -9.75
C GLU A 97 8.82 -5.90 -11.10
N LYS A 98 9.09 -7.04 -11.74
CA LYS A 98 8.32 -7.46 -12.91
C LYS A 98 6.85 -7.73 -12.56
N VAL A 99 5.93 -7.45 -13.48
CA VAL A 99 4.49 -7.61 -13.26
C VAL A 99 4.10 -9.02 -12.81
N GLU A 100 4.80 -10.07 -13.26
CA GLU A 100 4.50 -11.44 -12.85
C GLU A 100 4.80 -11.68 -11.37
N VAL A 101 5.89 -11.10 -10.85
CA VAL A 101 6.27 -11.18 -9.44
C VAL A 101 5.32 -10.35 -8.58
N ILE A 102 4.93 -9.17 -9.07
CA ILE A 102 3.92 -8.32 -8.41
C ILE A 102 2.61 -9.09 -8.27
N ARG A 103 2.12 -9.67 -9.37
CA ARG A 103 0.91 -10.48 -9.43
C ARG A 103 0.97 -11.65 -8.46
N GLU A 104 2.05 -12.45 -8.52
CA GLU A 104 2.25 -13.60 -7.63
C GLU A 104 2.14 -13.21 -6.15
N ARG A 105 2.79 -12.11 -5.75
CA ARG A 105 2.82 -11.66 -4.34
C ARG A 105 1.48 -11.07 -3.90
N TYR A 106 0.84 -10.26 -4.76
CA TYR A 106 -0.46 -9.67 -4.44
C TYR A 106 -1.53 -10.75 -4.26
N GLU A 107 -1.58 -11.71 -5.18
CA GLU A 107 -2.58 -12.78 -5.23
C GLU A 107 -2.53 -13.73 -4.03
N GLN A 108 -1.41 -13.80 -3.30
CA GLN A 108 -1.32 -14.54 -2.03
C GLN A 108 -2.14 -13.91 -0.90
N ALA A 109 -2.47 -12.63 -0.98
CA ALA A 109 -3.27 -11.93 0.04
C ALA A 109 -4.65 -11.52 -0.48
N ILE A 110 -4.76 -11.01 -1.72
CA ILE A 110 -6.02 -10.44 -2.20
C ILE A 110 -7.11 -11.49 -2.48
N ASN A 111 -6.73 -12.76 -2.62
CA ASN A 111 -7.65 -13.87 -2.82
C ASN A 111 -8.15 -14.49 -1.49
N GLU A 112 -7.70 -13.99 -0.34
CA GLU A 112 -8.14 -14.48 0.95
C GLU A 112 -9.59 -14.05 1.27
N PRO A 113 -10.35 -14.85 2.04
CA PRO A 113 -11.74 -14.55 2.35
C PRO A 113 -11.93 -13.18 3.01
N GLY A 114 -12.93 -12.43 2.55
CA GLY A 114 -13.29 -11.12 3.09
C GLY A 114 -12.48 -9.95 2.53
N VAL A 115 -11.47 -10.19 1.68
CA VAL A 115 -10.79 -9.09 0.99
C VAL A 115 -11.72 -8.47 -0.06
N VAL A 116 -11.91 -7.15 0.03
CA VAL A 116 -12.76 -6.37 -0.88
C VAL A 116 -11.99 -5.33 -1.68
N GLY A 117 -10.69 -5.24 -1.46
CA GLY A 117 -9.84 -4.31 -2.16
C GLY A 117 -8.39 -4.36 -1.73
N ILE A 118 -7.58 -3.61 -2.47
CA ILE A 118 -6.14 -3.51 -2.35
C ILE A 118 -5.74 -2.03 -2.36
N ASN A 119 -4.86 -1.67 -1.43
CA ASN A 119 -4.19 -0.38 -1.34
C ASN A 119 -2.69 -0.60 -1.61
N ILE A 120 -2.13 0.18 -2.52
CA ILE A 120 -0.76 0.01 -3.01
C ILE A 120 0.00 1.32 -2.83
N GLY A 121 0.93 1.35 -1.88
CA GLY A 121 1.91 2.42 -1.75
C GLY A 121 3.05 2.22 -2.75
N THR A 122 3.28 3.20 -3.62
CA THR A 122 4.38 3.13 -4.58
C THR A 122 4.94 4.49 -4.96
N ARG A 123 6.00 4.49 -5.79
CA ARG A 123 6.61 5.68 -6.36
C ARG A 123 5.95 6.02 -7.71
N PRO A 124 5.84 7.32 -8.04
CA PRO A 124 5.26 7.75 -9.32
C PRO A 124 6.06 7.29 -10.55
N ASP A 125 7.37 7.09 -10.39
CA ASP A 125 8.30 6.66 -11.44
C ASP A 125 8.46 5.13 -11.54
N CYS A 126 7.65 4.35 -10.83
CA CYS A 126 7.69 2.88 -10.82
C CYS A 126 6.37 2.26 -11.27
N LEU A 127 5.76 2.79 -12.32
CA LEU A 127 4.48 2.32 -12.86
C LEU A 127 4.59 2.08 -14.38
N PRO A 128 5.30 1.01 -14.80
CA PRO A 128 5.33 0.65 -16.22
C PRO A 128 3.94 0.24 -16.72
N ASP A 129 3.71 0.36 -18.02
CA ASP A 129 2.41 0.10 -18.66
C ASP A 129 1.84 -1.28 -18.29
N GLU A 130 2.66 -2.34 -18.28
CA GLU A 130 2.24 -3.69 -17.88
C GLU A 130 1.69 -3.77 -16.46
N THR A 131 2.27 -3.01 -15.52
CA THR A 131 1.79 -2.93 -14.14
C THR A 131 0.48 -2.16 -14.09
N ILE A 132 0.37 -1.06 -14.83
CA ILE A 132 -0.88 -0.28 -14.91
C ILE A 132 -2.02 -1.14 -15.49
N GLU A 133 -1.74 -1.92 -16.54
CA GLU A 133 -2.69 -2.86 -17.13
C GLU A 133 -3.15 -3.90 -16.11
N TYR A 134 -2.22 -4.50 -15.36
CA TYR A 134 -2.59 -5.43 -14.28
C TYR A 134 -3.46 -4.77 -13.19
N LEU A 135 -3.13 -3.55 -12.75
CA LEU A 135 -3.94 -2.83 -11.78
C LEU A 135 -5.33 -2.48 -12.32
N ALA A 136 -5.44 -2.21 -13.62
CA ALA A 136 -6.72 -2.01 -14.29
C ALA A 136 -7.56 -3.31 -14.30
N GLU A 137 -6.96 -4.46 -14.60
CA GLU A 137 -7.62 -5.78 -14.49
C GLU A 137 -8.14 -6.03 -13.07
N LEU A 138 -7.33 -5.76 -12.04
CA LEU A 138 -7.76 -5.90 -10.64
C LEU A 138 -8.93 -4.99 -10.29
N SER A 139 -8.99 -3.79 -10.89
CA SER A 139 -10.06 -2.83 -10.62
C SER A 139 -11.44 -3.29 -11.12
N GLU A 140 -11.49 -4.27 -12.03
CA GLU A 140 -12.74 -4.88 -12.49
C GLU A 140 -13.35 -5.82 -11.45
N CYS A 141 -12.55 -6.39 -10.55
CA CYS A 141 -13.00 -7.40 -9.58
C CYS A 141 -12.96 -6.92 -8.11
N MET A 142 -12.20 -5.88 -7.78
CA MET A 142 -12.11 -5.34 -6.42
C MET A 142 -11.80 -3.84 -6.40
N HIS A 143 -11.89 -3.22 -5.21
CA HIS A 143 -11.51 -1.82 -5.07
C HIS A 143 -9.99 -1.66 -5.06
N VAL A 144 -9.43 -0.96 -6.04
CA VAL A 144 -8.00 -0.66 -6.14
C VAL A 144 -7.73 0.79 -5.75
N THR A 145 -6.77 1.02 -4.86
CA THR A 145 -6.25 2.35 -4.51
C THR A 145 -4.74 2.38 -4.71
N VAL A 146 -4.25 3.31 -5.53
CA VAL A 146 -2.81 3.56 -5.70
C VAL A 146 -2.44 4.84 -4.95
N GLU A 147 -1.50 4.74 -4.02
CA GLU A 147 -1.00 5.81 -3.18
C GLU A 147 0.42 6.19 -3.63
N LEU A 148 0.53 7.32 -4.33
CA LEU A 148 1.81 7.80 -4.88
C LEU A 148 2.58 8.64 -3.86
N GLY A 149 3.78 8.21 -3.52
CA GLY A 149 4.64 8.92 -2.58
C GLY A 149 5.28 10.19 -3.17
N LEU A 150 4.52 11.25 -3.45
CA LEU A 150 5.08 12.52 -3.95
C LEU A 150 5.92 13.24 -2.88
N GLN A 151 5.40 13.28 -1.64
CA GLN A 151 5.96 13.98 -0.47
C GLN A 151 5.97 15.52 -0.54
N THR A 152 6.48 16.10 -1.62
CA THR A 152 6.56 17.56 -1.80
C THR A 152 6.51 17.92 -3.29
N THR A 153 6.01 19.11 -3.61
CA THR A 153 6.09 19.70 -4.95
C THR A 153 7.27 20.65 -5.11
N TYR A 154 8.10 20.81 -4.07
CA TYR A 154 9.28 21.68 -4.10
C TYR A 154 10.52 20.83 -4.35
N GLU A 155 11.15 20.98 -5.52
CA GLU A 155 12.33 20.20 -5.90
C GLU A 155 13.48 20.34 -4.89
N ALA A 156 13.75 21.54 -4.38
CA ALA A 156 14.78 21.73 -3.34
C ALA A 156 14.52 20.90 -2.06
N THR A 157 13.26 20.63 -1.71
CA THR A 157 12.92 19.74 -0.60
C THR A 157 13.02 18.27 -1.02
N SER A 158 12.64 17.95 -2.26
CA SER A 158 12.79 16.61 -2.86
C SER A 158 14.24 16.14 -2.81
N ASP A 159 15.17 17.02 -3.22
CA ASP A 159 16.62 16.78 -3.17
C ASP A 159 17.11 16.61 -1.74
N LEU A 160 16.69 17.50 -0.83
CA LEU A 160 17.09 17.47 0.58
C LEU A 160 16.69 16.14 1.26
N ILE A 161 15.50 15.62 0.95
CA ILE A 161 15.02 14.37 1.54
C ILE A 161 15.47 13.13 0.76
N ASN A 162 16.33 13.30 -0.24
CA ASN A 162 16.77 12.25 -1.15
C ASN A 162 15.57 11.49 -1.74
N ARG A 163 14.56 12.18 -2.29
CA ARG A 163 13.35 11.51 -2.82
C ARG A 163 13.65 10.72 -4.09
N ALA A 164 14.62 11.20 -4.87
CA ALA A 164 15.18 10.57 -6.06
C ALA A 164 14.17 10.28 -7.19
N HIS A 165 13.16 11.15 -7.35
CA HIS A 165 12.34 11.29 -8.56
C HIS A 165 11.98 12.79 -8.72
N SER A 166 11.54 13.18 -9.92
CA SER A 166 11.13 14.55 -10.25
C SER A 166 9.62 14.66 -10.45
N TYR A 167 9.10 15.89 -10.33
CA TYR A 167 7.73 16.21 -10.74
C TYR A 167 7.54 16.19 -12.27
N GLU A 168 8.61 16.44 -13.02
CA GLU A 168 8.62 16.36 -14.48
C GLU A 168 8.86 14.91 -14.91
N LEU A 169 8.03 14.41 -15.85
CA LEU A 169 8.12 13.09 -16.48
C LEU A 169 9.17 13.06 -17.58
#